data_AF-A0A948I224-F1
#
_entry.id   AF-A0A948I224-F1
#
_cell.length_a   1.000
_cell.length_b   1.000
_cell.length_c   1.000
_cell.angle_alpha   90.00
_cell.angle_beta   90.00
_cell.angle_gamma   90.00
#
_symmetry.space_group_name_H-M   'P 1'
#
loop_
_entity.id
_entity.type
_entity.pdbx_description
1 polymer ?
#
loop_
_entity_poly.entity_id
_entity_poly.type
_entity_poly.pdbx_seq_one_letter_code
_entity_poly.pdbx_strand_id
1 'polypeptide(L)'
;MTLSRTLADFVVSLDLATLPPEVVEKARVCLLNGYGIGLGCHNTPYAPVARQAALAMDGERAEGATLLGDGRKASIVGAALANSALFHGRAQEDTCGAAHLGAIMIPLLTAIIEARNYPVARLLPALIAGYEVGGLLEKAYAGKTTPAGLRASPIYGTLAAAAASAKLMGLDAAQTQAAIANAASFAGGILQSFADGTDEWRYQVGMAGRNGFVAAELARAGSVSAPHAIEGKAGFVRAFARTECDVEALTARLGKDWAILRVTFKPFPVCAFNQTPVTAALELKQQIAGRKIKSVTVMMNPYETGYAGMDSAGPFTSISGTLMSIPFCIAATLERGTPTMRMMTTYDDAGVNALVERVTLVSDEAVPTLCCRIAVTLEDGAVIERYESKTTDDFAYDRATDSALIRRVGAETDIPPAVYDRLEAFVWGLPQGDIGEVLRCFAALPGLRKAA
;
A
#
# COMPACT_ATOMS: atom_id res chain seq x y z
N MET A 1 -29.89 -12.41 -2.29
CA MET A 1 -29.08 -11.81 -3.37
C MET A 1 -27.65 -12.34 -3.23
N THR A 2 -26.90 -12.53 -4.32
CA THR A 2 -25.49 -12.97 -4.21
C THR A 2 -24.62 -11.84 -3.68
N LEU A 3 -23.48 -12.16 -3.05
CA LEU A 3 -22.59 -11.12 -2.52
C LEU A 3 -22.06 -10.22 -3.63
N SER A 4 -21.62 -10.82 -4.75
CA SER A 4 -21.16 -10.07 -5.93
C SER A 4 -22.21 -9.11 -6.48
N ARG A 5 -23.49 -9.49 -6.45
CA ARG A 5 -24.59 -8.63 -6.91
C ARG A 5 -24.83 -7.47 -5.94
N THR A 6 -24.84 -7.73 -4.63
CA THR A 6 -25.00 -6.67 -3.61
C THR A 6 -23.86 -5.65 -3.68
N LEU A 7 -22.63 -6.11 -3.84
CA LEU A 7 -21.48 -5.22 -4.03
C LEU A 7 -21.62 -4.40 -5.31
N ALA A 8 -22.07 -5.00 -6.41
CA ALA A 8 -22.28 -4.30 -7.67
C ALA A 8 -23.35 -3.21 -7.57
N ASP A 9 -24.50 -3.50 -6.98
CA ASP A 9 -25.58 -2.52 -6.80
C ASP A 9 -25.10 -1.35 -5.91
N PHE A 10 -24.32 -1.63 -4.86
CA PHE A 10 -23.69 -0.59 -4.04
C PHE A 10 -22.67 0.27 -4.81
N VAL A 11 -21.76 -0.35 -5.55
CA VAL A 11 -20.74 0.36 -6.34
C VAL A 11 -21.41 1.31 -7.34
N VAL A 12 -22.44 0.83 -8.05
CA VAL A 12 -23.19 1.63 -9.01
C VAL A 12 -23.89 2.80 -8.33
N SER A 13 -24.46 2.60 -7.14
CA SER A 13 -25.22 3.64 -6.42
C SER A 13 -24.38 4.75 -5.80
N LEU A 14 -23.05 4.57 -5.65
CA LEU A 14 -22.19 5.60 -5.05
C LEU A 14 -22.25 6.93 -5.82
N ASP A 15 -22.58 8.01 -5.13
CA ASP A 15 -22.56 9.37 -5.66
C ASP A 15 -21.76 10.26 -4.72
N LEU A 16 -20.85 11.07 -5.27
CA LEU A 16 -20.03 12.00 -4.49
C LEU A 16 -20.90 12.98 -3.70
N ALA A 17 -22.07 13.34 -4.21
CA ALA A 17 -22.97 14.28 -3.56
C ALA A 17 -23.67 13.71 -2.30
N THR A 18 -23.73 12.38 -2.16
CA THR A 18 -24.44 11.70 -1.05
C THR A 18 -23.51 10.94 -0.12
N LEU A 19 -22.24 10.81 -0.48
CA LEU A 19 -21.21 10.18 0.36
C LEU A 19 -21.01 10.95 1.68
N PRO A 20 -20.76 10.26 2.81
CA PRO A 20 -20.45 10.94 4.07
C PRO A 20 -19.22 11.85 3.93
N PRO A 21 -19.25 13.08 4.47
CA PRO A 21 -18.15 14.04 4.32
C PRO A 21 -16.78 13.50 4.78
N GLU A 22 -16.75 12.73 5.87
CA GLU A 22 -15.54 12.12 6.42
C GLU A 22 -14.93 11.07 5.49
N VAL A 23 -15.76 10.35 4.73
CA VAL A 23 -15.31 9.37 3.72
C VAL A 23 -14.66 10.09 2.54
N VAL A 24 -15.27 11.19 2.09
CA VAL A 24 -14.72 12.01 1.01
C VAL A 24 -13.41 12.67 1.44
N GLU A 25 -13.35 13.21 2.65
CA GLU A 25 -12.13 13.81 3.20
C GLU A 25 -11.01 12.78 3.31
N LYS A 26 -11.30 11.59 3.88
CA LYS A 26 -10.31 10.52 3.98
C LYS A 26 -9.84 10.05 2.60
N ALA A 27 -10.72 9.96 1.61
CA ALA A 27 -10.35 9.63 0.24
C ALA A 27 -9.37 10.64 -0.38
N ARG A 28 -9.55 11.94 -0.09
CA ARG A 28 -8.61 12.98 -0.50
C ARG A 28 -7.26 12.82 0.20
N VAL A 29 -7.23 12.56 1.50
CA VAL A 29 -5.98 12.28 2.22
C VAL A 29 -5.27 11.05 1.64
N CYS A 30 -5.99 9.95 1.34
CA CYS A 30 -5.39 8.78 0.68
C CYS A 30 -4.82 9.10 -0.71
N LEU A 31 -5.51 9.93 -1.51
CA LEU A 31 -4.99 10.41 -2.79
C LEU A 31 -3.72 11.23 -2.63
N LEU A 32 -3.74 12.18 -1.69
CA LEU A 32 -2.59 13.04 -1.39
C LEU A 32 -1.37 12.21 -0.99
N ASN A 33 -1.56 11.29 -0.03
CA ASN A 33 -0.52 10.37 0.41
C ASN A 33 -0.01 9.51 -0.75
N GLY A 34 -0.90 8.86 -1.50
CA GLY A 34 -0.52 7.96 -2.59
C GLY A 34 0.33 8.65 -3.66
N TYR A 35 -0.10 9.81 -4.15
CA TYR A 35 0.70 10.59 -5.09
C TYR A 35 1.98 11.15 -4.46
N GLY A 36 1.92 11.63 -3.22
CA GLY A 36 3.05 12.23 -2.54
C GLY A 36 4.18 11.24 -2.25
N ILE A 37 3.84 10.02 -1.83
CA ILE A 37 4.76 8.89 -1.69
C ILE A 37 5.24 8.44 -3.07
N GLY A 38 4.34 8.32 -4.06
CA GLY A 38 4.71 7.96 -5.43
C GLY A 38 5.75 8.90 -6.05
N LEU A 39 5.65 10.21 -5.81
CA LEU A 39 6.66 11.20 -6.16
C LEU A 39 7.99 10.89 -5.45
N GLY A 40 7.95 10.67 -4.13
CA GLY A 40 9.11 10.30 -3.31
C GLY A 40 9.78 8.97 -3.70
N CYS A 41 9.13 8.13 -4.50
CA CYS A 41 9.69 6.87 -4.97
C CYS A 41 10.47 6.99 -6.30
N HIS A 42 10.61 8.20 -6.88
CA HIS A 42 11.15 8.38 -8.24
C HIS A 42 12.53 7.76 -8.48
N ASN A 43 13.37 7.71 -7.45
CA ASN A 43 14.73 7.17 -7.48
C ASN A 43 14.82 5.70 -7.05
N THR A 44 13.69 5.01 -6.84
CA THR A 44 13.69 3.58 -6.50
C THR A 44 14.02 2.72 -7.73
N PRO A 45 14.76 1.60 -7.57
CA PRO A 45 15.24 0.81 -8.70
C PRO A 45 14.15 -0.07 -9.36
N TYR A 46 12.94 -0.11 -8.79
CA TYR A 46 11.89 -1.07 -9.17
C TYR A 46 10.95 -0.57 -10.27
N ALA A 47 10.65 0.72 -10.27
CA ALA A 47 9.82 1.32 -11.31
C ALA A 47 10.47 1.17 -12.70
N PRO A 48 11.80 1.38 -12.90
CA PRO A 48 12.46 1.11 -14.17
C PRO A 48 12.29 -0.33 -14.68
N VAL A 49 12.38 -1.33 -13.80
CA VAL A 49 12.20 -2.75 -14.17
C VAL A 49 10.78 -2.99 -14.67
N ALA A 50 9.78 -2.53 -13.93
CA ALA A 50 8.38 -2.67 -14.30
C ALA A 50 8.03 -1.92 -15.60
N ARG A 51 8.61 -0.73 -15.82
CA ARG A 51 8.48 0.04 -17.07
C ARG A 51 9.04 -0.72 -18.26
N GLN A 52 10.26 -1.27 -18.14
CA GLN A 52 10.87 -2.07 -19.20
C GLN A 52 10.01 -3.29 -19.55
N ALA A 53 9.51 -4.00 -18.55
CA ALA A 53 8.61 -5.14 -18.76
C ALA A 53 7.30 -4.72 -19.46
N ALA A 54 6.68 -3.62 -19.02
CA ALA A 54 5.46 -3.09 -19.63
C ALA A 54 5.65 -2.74 -21.11
N LEU A 55 6.76 -2.06 -21.44
CA LEU A 55 7.09 -1.68 -22.81
C LEU A 55 7.42 -2.89 -23.68
N ALA A 56 8.09 -3.91 -23.13
CA ALA A 56 8.39 -5.14 -23.85
C ALA A 56 7.12 -5.94 -24.20
N MET A 57 6.11 -5.93 -23.32
CA MET A 57 4.84 -6.64 -23.56
C MET A 57 3.93 -5.90 -24.55
N ASP A 58 3.76 -4.59 -24.40
CA ASP A 58 2.68 -3.86 -25.06
C ASP A 58 3.14 -2.80 -26.07
N GLY A 59 4.45 -2.50 -26.10
CA GLY A 59 5.05 -1.38 -26.83
C GLY A 59 4.71 -0.01 -26.25
N GLU A 60 5.34 1.04 -26.80
CA GLU A 60 4.92 2.42 -26.55
C GLU A 60 3.58 2.73 -27.27
N ARG A 61 2.74 3.55 -26.65
CA ARG A 61 1.39 3.89 -27.13
C ARG A 61 1.15 5.38 -27.04
N ALA A 62 1.06 6.08 -28.18
CA ALA A 62 0.82 7.53 -28.19
C ALA A 62 -0.49 7.93 -27.47
N GLU A 63 -1.56 7.17 -27.68
CA GLU A 63 -2.86 7.32 -27.00
C GLU A 63 -2.97 6.47 -25.72
N GLY A 64 -1.82 6.14 -25.13
CA GLY A 64 -1.72 5.37 -23.91
C GLY A 64 -1.75 6.22 -22.64
N ALA A 65 -1.43 5.56 -21.53
CA ALA A 65 -1.23 6.19 -20.23
C ALA A 65 0.26 6.39 -19.94
N THR A 66 0.58 7.49 -19.25
CA THR A 66 1.93 7.89 -18.90
C THR A 66 2.55 6.93 -17.89
N LEU A 67 3.78 6.49 -18.18
CA LEU A 67 4.69 5.90 -17.21
C LEU A 67 5.22 7.04 -16.34
N LEU A 68 4.65 7.18 -15.14
CA LEU A 68 4.95 8.29 -14.22
C LEU A 68 6.42 8.28 -13.83
N GLY A 69 7.10 9.42 -13.92
CA GLY A 69 8.55 9.51 -13.71
C GLY A 69 9.41 8.92 -14.83
N ASP A 70 8.85 8.75 -16.03
CA ASP A 70 9.55 8.38 -17.27
C ASP A 70 9.06 9.25 -18.45
N GLY A 71 7.75 9.45 -18.55
CA GLY A 71 7.12 10.34 -19.54
C GLY A 71 6.69 9.63 -20.83
N ARG A 72 7.25 8.46 -21.15
CA ARG A 72 6.70 7.61 -22.22
C ARG A 72 5.32 7.11 -21.85
N LYS A 73 4.57 6.69 -22.86
CA LYS A 73 3.22 6.17 -22.71
C LYS A 73 3.13 4.70 -23.08
N ALA A 74 2.36 3.94 -22.32
CA ALA A 74 2.11 2.51 -22.51
C ALA A 74 0.61 2.20 -22.51
N SER A 75 0.24 0.93 -22.66
CA SER A 75 -1.14 0.50 -22.42
C SER A 75 -1.59 0.86 -20.99
N ILE A 76 -2.90 0.94 -20.74
CA ILE A 76 -3.43 1.18 -19.38
C ILE A 76 -2.89 0.13 -18.40
N VAL A 77 -2.82 -1.15 -18.80
CA VAL A 77 -2.32 -2.24 -17.93
C VAL A 77 -0.81 -2.18 -17.72
N GLY A 78 -0.05 -1.74 -18.72
CA GLY A 78 1.39 -1.53 -18.62
C GLY A 78 1.73 -0.35 -17.71
N ALA A 79 0.99 0.76 -17.85
CA ALA A 79 1.10 1.90 -16.96
C ALA A 79 0.68 1.57 -15.53
N ALA A 80 -0.41 0.82 -15.33
CA ALA A 80 -0.82 0.34 -14.01
C ALA A 80 0.28 -0.51 -13.36
N LEU A 81 0.86 -1.47 -14.09
CA LEU A 81 1.97 -2.29 -13.59
C LEU A 81 3.16 -1.45 -13.13
N ALA A 82 3.63 -0.55 -14.00
CA ALA A 82 4.80 0.28 -13.74
C ALA A 82 4.57 1.31 -12.63
N ASN A 83 3.44 2.01 -12.66
CA ASN A 83 3.12 3.08 -11.73
C ASN A 83 2.77 2.52 -10.34
N SER A 84 2.15 1.34 -10.22
CA SER A 84 1.99 0.69 -8.91
C SER A 84 3.32 0.27 -8.29
N ALA A 85 4.27 -0.22 -9.10
CA ALA A 85 5.61 -0.53 -8.58
C ALA A 85 6.34 0.73 -8.07
N LEU A 86 6.14 1.87 -8.73
CA LEU A 86 6.61 3.17 -8.24
C LEU A 86 5.94 3.53 -6.91
N PHE A 87 4.61 3.47 -6.82
CA PHE A 87 3.87 3.88 -5.62
C PHE A 87 4.17 2.99 -4.41
N HIS A 88 4.64 1.76 -4.65
CA HIS A 88 5.00 0.80 -3.62
C HIS A 88 6.52 0.71 -3.37
N GLY A 89 7.31 1.64 -3.92
CA GLY A 89 8.78 1.57 -3.89
C GLY A 89 9.40 1.61 -2.49
N ARG A 90 8.82 2.41 -1.58
CA ARG A 90 9.37 2.73 -0.25
C ARG A 90 8.75 1.98 0.93
N ALA A 91 7.69 1.19 0.69
CA ALA A 91 6.87 0.58 1.74
C ALA A 91 6.31 1.59 2.78
N GLN A 92 6.11 2.86 2.38
CA GLN A 92 5.72 3.99 3.23
C GLN A 92 4.32 4.55 2.89
N GLU A 93 3.71 4.02 1.84
CA GLU A 93 2.34 4.26 1.43
C GLU A 93 1.28 3.72 2.41
N ASP A 94 0.02 4.00 2.08
CA ASP A 94 -1.16 3.67 2.86
C ASP A 94 -1.36 2.15 3.09
N THR A 95 -2.02 1.82 4.20
CA THR A 95 -2.52 0.47 4.50
C THR A 95 -3.98 0.51 4.93
N CYS A 96 -4.83 -0.29 4.28
CA CYS A 96 -6.18 -0.61 4.75
C CYS A 96 -6.14 -1.98 5.43
N GLY A 97 -5.90 -2.01 6.75
CA GLY A 97 -5.58 -3.26 7.44
C GLY A 97 -4.27 -3.84 6.91
N ALA A 98 -4.31 -5.06 6.36
CA ALA A 98 -3.14 -5.74 5.80
C ALA A 98 -2.88 -5.44 4.30
N ALA A 99 -3.73 -4.65 3.64
CA ALA A 99 -3.66 -4.42 2.19
C ALA A 99 -3.27 -2.98 1.80
N HIS A 100 -2.43 -2.85 0.78
CA HIS A 100 -2.01 -1.59 0.17
C HIS A 100 -2.88 -1.23 -1.04
N LEU A 101 -4.15 -0.89 -0.78
CA LEU A 101 -5.12 -0.68 -1.87
C LEU A 101 -4.86 0.62 -2.66
N GLY A 102 -4.39 1.69 -2.01
CA GLY A 102 -4.08 2.96 -2.68
C GLY A 102 -2.98 2.82 -3.73
N ALA A 103 -1.90 2.08 -3.41
CA ALA A 103 -0.81 1.78 -4.33
C ALA A 103 -1.24 0.97 -5.58
N ILE A 104 -2.40 0.32 -5.53
CA ILE A 104 -3.00 -0.39 -6.67
C ILE A 104 -3.91 0.55 -7.46
N MET A 105 -4.88 1.17 -6.77
CA MET A 105 -6.00 1.84 -7.42
C MET A 105 -5.65 3.24 -7.91
N ILE A 106 -4.86 4.01 -7.17
CA ILE A 106 -4.52 5.39 -7.54
C ILE A 106 -3.77 5.43 -8.89
N PRO A 107 -2.66 4.68 -9.09
CA PRO A 107 -1.98 4.66 -10.39
C PRO A 107 -2.84 4.07 -11.51
N LEU A 108 -3.67 3.06 -11.21
CA LEU A 108 -4.59 2.48 -12.19
C LEU A 108 -5.65 3.49 -12.66
N LEU A 109 -6.35 4.15 -11.73
CA LEU A 109 -7.40 5.11 -12.05
C LEU A 109 -6.80 6.32 -12.79
N THR A 110 -5.60 6.77 -12.41
CA THR A 110 -4.85 7.80 -13.16
C THR A 110 -4.65 7.40 -14.61
N ALA A 111 -4.16 6.18 -14.85
CA ALA A 111 -3.91 5.66 -16.19
C ALA A 111 -5.20 5.54 -17.03
N ILE A 112 -6.30 5.06 -16.43
CA ILE A 112 -7.58 4.95 -17.14
C ILE A 112 -8.13 6.35 -17.49
N ILE A 113 -8.08 7.30 -16.54
CA ILE A 113 -8.56 8.67 -16.75
C ILE A 113 -7.77 9.35 -17.88
N GLU A 114 -6.44 9.26 -17.85
CA GLU A 114 -5.59 9.85 -18.88
C GLU A 114 -5.86 9.23 -20.25
N ALA A 115 -5.77 7.90 -20.38
CA ALA A 115 -5.84 7.24 -21.67
C ALA A 115 -7.24 7.30 -22.31
N ARG A 116 -8.31 7.41 -21.51
CA ARG A 116 -9.70 7.44 -21.99
C ARG A 116 -10.36 8.80 -21.89
N ASN A 117 -9.64 9.80 -21.39
CA ASN A 117 -10.15 11.15 -21.16
C ASN A 117 -11.46 11.15 -20.34
N TYR A 118 -11.55 10.31 -19.31
CA TYR A 118 -12.70 10.33 -18.40
C TYR A 118 -12.65 11.59 -17.52
N PRO A 119 -13.81 12.15 -17.10
CA PRO A 119 -13.82 13.28 -16.19
C PRO A 119 -13.15 12.95 -14.84
N VAL A 120 -12.25 13.81 -14.37
CA VAL A 120 -11.55 13.62 -13.08
C VAL A 120 -12.52 13.53 -11.89
N ALA A 121 -13.73 14.11 -12.02
CA ALA A 121 -14.80 14.00 -11.04
C ALA A 121 -15.19 12.53 -10.70
N ARG A 122 -14.89 11.57 -11.59
CA ARG A 122 -15.14 10.14 -11.33
C ARG A 122 -14.07 9.48 -10.46
N LEU A 123 -12.95 10.13 -10.19
CA LEU A 123 -11.81 9.56 -9.45
C LEU A 123 -12.17 9.20 -8.01
N LEU A 124 -12.75 10.13 -7.24
CA LEU A 124 -13.06 9.90 -5.83
C LEU A 124 -14.11 8.79 -5.63
N PRO A 125 -15.27 8.79 -6.32
CA PRO A 125 -16.24 7.70 -6.19
C PRO A 125 -15.66 6.33 -6.59
N ALA A 126 -14.83 6.28 -7.63
CA ALA A 126 -14.18 5.05 -8.07
C ALA A 126 -13.18 4.52 -7.03
N LEU A 127 -12.37 5.42 -6.46
CA LEU A 127 -11.43 5.06 -5.41
C LEU A 127 -12.16 4.50 -4.18
N ILE A 128 -13.21 5.19 -3.72
CA ILE A 128 -14.03 4.77 -2.57
C ILE A 128 -14.69 3.41 -2.85
N ALA A 129 -15.27 3.21 -4.05
CA ALA A 129 -15.85 1.94 -4.45
C ALA A 129 -14.87 0.77 -4.28
N GLY A 130 -13.63 0.96 -4.73
CA GLY A 130 -12.59 -0.05 -4.61
C GLY A 130 -12.17 -0.33 -3.18
N TYR A 131 -11.95 0.71 -2.36
CA TYR A 131 -11.66 0.54 -0.93
C TYR A 131 -12.77 -0.23 -0.21
N GLU A 132 -14.04 0.08 -0.49
CA GLU A 132 -15.16 -0.62 0.14
C GLU A 132 -15.17 -2.10 -0.24
N VAL A 133 -15.11 -2.45 -1.53
CA VAL A 133 -15.16 -3.85 -1.96
C VAL A 133 -13.96 -4.66 -1.48
N GLY A 134 -12.75 -4.14 -1.71
CA GLY A 134 -11.52 -4.82 -1.30
C GLY A 134 -11.37 -4.87 0.21
N GLY A 135 -11.59 -3.74 0.88
CA GLY A 135 -11.43 -3.59 2.32
C GLY A 135 -12.46 -4.35 3.14
N LEU A 136 -13.69 -4.53 2.64
CA LEU A 136 -14.70 -5.39 3.27
C LEU A 136 -14.22 -6.85 3.35
N LEU A 137 -13.73 -7.39 2.23
CA LEU A 137 -13.24 -8.77 2.15
C LEU A 137 -11.91 -8.94 2.89
N GLU A 138 -11.02 -7.96 2.80
CA GLU A 138 -9.78 -7.91 3.57
C GLU A 138 -10.08 -8.00 5.07
N LYS A 139 -11.00 -7.16 5.58
CA LYS A 139 -11.35 -7.14 7.01
C LYS A 139 -11.84 -8.49 7.51
N ALA A 140 -12.62 -9.18 6.68
CA ALA A 140 -13.25 -10.44 7.05
C ALA A 140 -12.28 -11.63 6.99
N TYR A 141 -11.29 -11.58 6.10
CA TYR A 141 -10.55 -12.78 5.71
C TYR A 141 -9.03 -12.67 5.77
N ALA A 142 -8.44 -11.47 5.85
CA ALA A 142 -6.98 -11.29 5.87
C ALA A 142 -6.32 -11.96 7.07
N GLY A 143 -7.01 -12.00 8.23
CA GLY A 143 -6.56 -12.71 9.43
C GLY A 143 -6.47 -14.24 9.27
N LYS A 144 -7.07 -14.81 8.21
CA LYS A 144 -6.97 -16.24 7.87
C LYS A 144 -6.02 -16.49 6.70
N THR A 145 -6.07 -15.64 5.67
CA THR A 145 -5.26 -15.81 4.46
C THR A 145 -3.80 -15.45 4.70
N THR A 146 -3.53 -14.35 5.42
CA THR A 146 -2.16 -13.85 5.65
C THR A 146 -1.30 -14.86 6.40
N PRO A 147 -1.74 -15.44 7.53
CA PRO A 147 -0.98 -16.50 8.20
C PRO A 147 -0.79 -17.77 7.35
N ALA A 148 -1.64 -17.98 6.33
CA ALA A 148 -1.51 -19.10 5.39
C ALA A 148 -0.52 -18.82 4.24
N GLY A 149 0.26 -17.73 4.31
CA GLY A 149 1.28 -17.38 3.31
C GLY A 149 0.76 -16.55 2.13
N LEU A 150 -0.51 -16.19 2.14
CA LEU A 150 -1.15 -15.42 1.07
C LEU A 150 -1.06 -13.92 1.34
N ARG A 151 -0.70 -13.14 0.32
CA ARG A 151 -0.55 -11.69 0.52
C ARG A 151 -1.87 -10.96 0.28
N ALA A 152 -2.32 -10.20 1.28
CA ALA A 152 -3.60 -9.49 1.25
C ALA A 152 -3.72 -8.49 0.07
N SER A 153 -2.66 -7.70 -0.18
CA SER A 153 -2.69 -6.64 -1.21
C SER A 153 -3.11 -7.13 -2.60
N PRO A 154 -2.46 -8.13 -3.23
CA PRO A 154 -2.87 -8.55 -4.56
C PRO A 154 -4.14 -9.41 -4.57
N ILE A 155 -4.48 -10.06 -3.45
CA ILE A 155 -5.69 -10.88 -3.34
C ILE A 155 -6.93 -9.98 -3.31
N TYR A 156 -7.04 -9.11 -2.31
CA TYR A 156 -8.21 -8.25 -2.15
C TYR A 156 -8.15 -7.05 -3.09
N GLY A 157 -6.94 -6.58 -3.41
CA GLY A 157 -6.72 -5.46 -4.33
C GLY A 157 -7.12 -5.76 -5.77
N THR A 158 -7.11 -7.02 -6.22
CA THR A 158 -7.62 -7.37 -7.55
C THR A 158 -9.14 -7.12 -7.65
N LEU A 159 -9.90 -7.47 -6.59
CA LEU A 159 -11.33 -7.19 -6.51
C LEU A 159 -11.60 -5.68 -6.33
N ALA A 160 -10.79 -5.01 -5.52
CA ALA A 160 -10.84 -3.55 -5.35
C ALA A 160 -10.64 -2.81 -6.68
N ALA A 161 -9.61 -3.19 -7.44
CA ALA A 161 -9.30 -2.61 -8.74
C ALA A 161 -10.41 -2.84 -9.77
N ALA A 162 -11.07 -4.01 -9.75
CA ALA A 162 -12.21 -4.28 -10.62
C ALA A 162 -13.43 -3.41 -10.28
N ALA A 163 -13.77 -3.29 -8.99
CA ALA A 163 -14.85 -2.41 -8.54
C ALA A 163 -14.57 -0.94 -8.86
N ALA A 164 -13.35 -0.47 -8.62
CA ALA A 164 -12.92 0.89 -8.93
C ALA A 164 -12.97 1.17 -10.45
N SER A 165 -12.46 0.24 -11.27
CA SER A 165 -12.49 0.36 -12.73
C SER A 165 -13.93 0.37 -13.25
N ALA A 166 -14.77 -0.54 -12.77
CA ALA A 166 -16.19 -0.60 -13.15
C ALA A 166 -16.93 0.71 -12.83
N LYS A 167 -16.68 1.27 -11.63
CA LYS A 167 -17.24 2.56 -11.23
C LYS A 167 -16.76 3.70 -12.12
N LEU A 168 -15.45 3.78 -12.37
CA LEU A 168 -14.86 4.83 -13.19
C LEU A 168 -15.41 4.80 -14.63
N MET A 169 -15.54 3.60 -15.20
CA MET A 169 -16.03 3.35 -16.55
C MET A 169 -17.55 3.55 -16.68
N GLY A 170 -18.29 3.58 -15.57
CA GLY A 170 -19.75 3.72 -15.56
C GLY A 170 -20.46 2.45 -16.00
N LEU A 171 -19.94 1.28 -15.60
CA LEU A 171 -20.60 0.00 -15.87
C LEU A 171 -21.90 -0.14 -15.08
N ASP A 172 -22.88 -0.84 -15.63
CA ASP A 172 -24.12 -1.13 -14.93
C ASP A 172 -23.93 -2.21 -13.83
N ALA A 173 -24.99 -2.53 -13.09
CA ALA A 173 -24.90 -3.50 -12.00
C ALA A 173 -24.57 -4.93 -12.46
N ALA A 174 -25.03 -5.34 -13.65
CA ALA A 174 -24.75 -6.68 -14.16
C ALA A 174 -23.29 -6.79 -14.62
N GLN A 175 -22.79 -5.78 -15.33
CA GLN A 175 -21.39 -5.66 -15.71
C GLN A 175 -20.48 -5.52 -14.50
N THR A 176 -20.85 -4.73 -13.50
CA THR A 176 -20.06 -4.58 -12.27
C THR A 176 -20.00 -5.89 -11.48
N GLN A 177 -21.11 -6.63 -11.42
CA GLN A 177 -21.14 -7.97 -10.82
C GLN A 177 -20.18 -8.92 -11.56
N ALA A 178 -20.22 -8.92 -12.90
CA ALA A 178 -19.34 -9.75 -13.71
C ALA A 178 -17.86 -9.35 -13.54
N ALA A 179 -17.55 -8.05 -13.42
CA ALA A 179 -16.20 -7.55 -13.19
C ALA A 179 -15.64 -8.08 -11.85
N ILE A 180 -16.41 -7.98 -10.77
CA ILE A 180 -16.03 -8.50 -9.45
C ILE A 180 -15.87 -10.02 -9.49
N ALA A 181 -16.76 -10.73 -10.19
CA ALA A 181 -16.69 -12.18 -10.33
C ALA A 181 -15.45 -12.64 -11.12
N ASN A 182 -15.12 -11.97 -12.23
CA ASN A 182 -13.90 -12.22 -13.00
C ASN A 182 -12.65 -11.98 -12.12
N ALA A 183 -12.64 -10.87 -11.38
CA ALA A 183 -11.53 -10.49 -10.51
C ALA A 183 -11.28 -11.51 -9.39
N ALA A 184 -12.34 -12.11 -8.84
CA ALA A 184 -12.24 -13.18 -7.86
C ALA A 184 -11.47 -14.41 -8.40
N SER A 185 -11.53 -14.67 -9.70
CA SER A 185 -10.79 -15.75 -10.36
C SER A 185 -9.36 -15.36 -10.77
N PHE A 186 -9.03 -14.06 -10.82
CA PHE A 186 -7.71 -13.57 -11.23
C PHE A 186 -6.85 -13.10 -10.04
N ALA A 187 -7.40 -13.15 -8.83
CA ALA A 187 -6.71 -12.80 -7.60
C ALA A 187 -5.62 -13.82 -7.26
N GLY A 188 -4.47 -13.34 -6.77
CA GLY A 188 -3.39 -14.21 -6.31
C GLY A 188 -2.15 -13.44 -5.85
N GLY A 189 -1.37 -14.04 -4.96
CA GLY A 189 -0.11 -13.49 -4.46
C GLY A 189 0.30 -14.11 -3.14
N ILE A 190 1.61 -14.17 -2.89
CA ILE A 190 2.21 -14.87 -1.75
C ILE A 190 3.20 -13.98 -1.01
N LEU A 191 3.48 -14.33 0.24
CA LEU A 191 4.35 -13.58 1.16
C LEU A 191 5.84 -13.92 1.04
N GLN A 192 6.21 -14.96 0.30
CA GLN A 192 7.58 -15.49 0.25
C GLN A 192 8.63 -14.42 -0.08
N SER A 193 8.30 -13.43 -0.93
CA SER A 193 9.21 -12.34 -1.27
C SER A 193 9.69 -11.54 -0.06
N PHE A 194 8.90 -11.45 1.02
CA PHE A 194 9.35 -10.78 2.23
C PHE A 194 10.34 -11.62 3.04
N ALA A 195 10.17 -12.94 3.07
CA ALA A 195 11.12 -13.86 3.72
C ALA A 195 12.47 -13.85 3.00
N ASP A 196 12.45 -13.87 1.66
CA ASP A 196 13.66 -13.88 0.84
C ASP A 196 14.25 -12.48 0.59
N GLY A 197 13.55 -11.43 1.01
CA GLY A 197 13.97 -10.04 0.80
C GLY A 197 14.01 -9.65 -0.67
N THR A 198 13.10 -10.13 -1.50
CA THR A 198 13.03 -9.87 -2.94
C THR A 198 11.88 -8.91 -3.31
N ASP A 199 11.82 -8.49 -4.58
CA ASP A 199 11.04 -7.31 -4.99
C ASP A 199 9.62 -7.61 -5.50
N GLU A 200 9.21 -8.88 -5.57
CA GLU A 200 7.97 -9.31 -6.25
C GLU A 200 6.73 -8.63 -5.65
N TRP A 201 6.72 -8.33 -4.35
CA TRP A 201 5.59 -7.67 -3.70
C TRP A 201 5.25 -6.29 -4.31
N ARG A 202 6.24 -5.59 -4.91
CA ARG A 202 6.04 -4.33 -5.65
C ARG A 202 5.41 -4.54 -7.02
N TYR A 203 5.67 -5.68 -7.65
CA TYR A 203 5.06 -6.01 -8.95
C TYR A 203 3.67 -6.65 -8.77
N GLN A 204 3.45 -7.39 -7.68
CA GLN A 204 2.17 -8.00 -7.35
C GLN A 204 1.03 -6.98 -7.26
N VAL A 205 1.29 -5.76 -6.74
CA VAL A 205 0.27 -4.70 -6.69
C VAL A 205 -0.09 -4.19 -8.09
N GLY A 206 0.91 -4.05 -8.97
CA GLY A 206 0.68 -3.68 -10.38
C GLY A 206 -0.08 -4.77 -11.15
N MET A 207 0.22 -6.04 -10.89
CA MET A 207 -0.52 -7.17 -11.43
C MET A 207 -1.97 -7.21 -10.94
N ALA A 208 -2.22 -6.87 -9.68
CA ALA A 208 -3.58 -6.77 -9.14
C ALA A 208 -4.39 -5.67 -9.85
N GLY A 209 -3.78 -4.50 -10.07
CA GLY A 209 -4.38 -3.40 -10.83
C GLY A 209 -4.70 -3.81 -12.28
N ARG A 210 -3.73 -4.44 -12.96
CA ARG A 210 -3.92 -5.01 -14.30
C ARG A 210 -5.09 -6.00 -14.33
N ASN A 211 -5.10 -6.98 -13.43
CA ASN A 211 -6.10 -8.05 -13.40
C ASN A 211 -7.50 -7.49 -13.13
N GLY A 212 -7.63 -6.52 -12.21
CA GLY A 212 -8.89 -5.86 -11.94
C GLY A 212 -9.42 -5.06 -13.13
N PHE A 213 -8.55 -4.33 -13.84
CA PHE A 213 -8.94 -3.61 -15.05
C PHE A 213 -9.37 -4.57 -16.18
N VAL A 214 -8.61 -5.63 -16.41
CA VAL A 214 -8.95 -6.68 -17.39
C VAL A 214 -10.30 -7.31 -17.05
N ALA A 215 -10.56 -7.60 -15.77
CA ALA A 215 -11.83 -8.12 -15.30
C ALA A 215 -13.02 -7.20 -15.63
N ALA A 216 -12.86 -5.88 -15.46
CA ALA A 216 -13.85 -4.88 -15.83
C ALA A 216 -14.03 -4.74 -17.35
N GLU A 217 -12.97 -4.82 -18.14
CA GLU A 217 -13.06 -4.82 -19.60
C GLU A 217 -13.78 -6.05 -20.16
N LEU A 218 -13.49 -7.24 -19.63
CA LEU A 218 -14.20 -8.48 -20.01
C LEU A 218 -15.70 -8.35 -19.71
N ALA A 219 -16.05 -7.81 -18.53
CA ALA A 219 -17.43 -7.57 -18.16
C ALA A 219 -18.12 -6.55 -19.08
N ARG A 220 -17.45 -5.44 -19.40
CA ARG A 220 -17.94 -4.45 -20.37
C ARG A 220 -18.17 -5.06 -21.76
N ALA A 221 -17.31 -6.00 -22.16
CA ALA A 221 -17.42 -6.74 -23.41
C ALA A 221 -18.50 -7.84 -23.39
N GLY A 222 -19.18 -8.06 -22.26
CA GLY A 222 -20.29 -9.01 -22.14
C GLY A 222 -19.89 -10.39 -21.64
N SER A 223 -18.79 -10.53 -20.88
CA SER A 223 -18.42 -11.82 -20.28
C SER A 223 -19.53 -12.35 -19.37
N VAL A 224 -19.87 -13.63 -19.53
CA VAL A 224 -20.74 -14.36 -18.61
C VAL A 224 -19.89 -14.91 -17.46
N SER A 225 -20.13 -14.43 -16.24
CA SER A 225 -19.29 -14.72 -15.06
C SER A 225 -20.09 -15.41 -13.95
N ALA A 226 -19.40 -16.12 -13.05
CA ALA A 226 -20.04 -16.87 -11.99
C ALA A 226 -20.70 -15.94 -10.95
N PRO A 227 -22.04 -15.97 -10.77
CA PRO A 227 -22.72 -15.05 -9.85
C PRO A 227 -22.39 -15.30 -8.38
N HIS A 228 -21.91 -16.51 -8.05
CA HIS A 228 -21.47 -16.92 -6.72
C HIS A 228 -19.93 -17.01 -6.59
N ALA A 229 -19.18 -16.26 -7.40
CA ALA A 229 -17.72 -16.34 -7.44
C ALA A 229 -17.04 -16.09 -6.07
N ILE A 230 -17.69 -15.36 -5.16
CA ILE A 230 -17.14 -15.05 -3.83
C ILE A 230 -17.56 -16.11 -2.80
N GLU A 231 -18.87 -16.28 -2.62
CA GLU A 231 -19.47 -17.09 -1.55
C GLU A 231 -19.72 -18.56 -1.91
N GLY A 232 -19.61 -18.91 -3.18
CA GLY A 232 -19.99 -20.22 -3.69
C GLY A 232 -19.13 -21.38 -3.15
N LYS A 233 -19.59 -22.62 -3.39
CA LYS A 233 -18.93 -23.83 -2.85
C LYS A 233 -17.47 -24.00 -3.29
N ALA A 234 -17.13 -23.49 -4.47
CA ALA A 234 -15.77 -23.39 -5.01
C ALA A 234 -15.36 -21.92 -5.23
N GLY A 235 -15.96 -21.00 -4.46
CA GLY A 235 -15.75 -19.57 -4.55
C GLY A 235 -14.50 -19.10 -3.80
N PHE A 236 -14.17 -17.83 -4.02
CA PHE A 236 -12.99 -17.14 -3.49
C PHE A 236 -12.78 -17.36 -1.99
N VAL A 237 -13.82 -17.20 -1.16
CA VAL A 237 -13.67 -17.27 0.31
C VAL A 237 -13.25 -18.68 0.74
N ARG A 238 -13.87 -19.72 0.18
CA ARG A 238 -13.49 -21.11 0.48
C ARG A 238 -12.12 -21.46 -0.07
N ALA A 239 -11.78 -20.97 -1.27
CA ALA A 239 -10.51 -21.25 -1.93
C ALA A 239 -9.31 -20.64 -1.18
N PHE A 240 -9.39 -19.35 -0.83
CA PHE A 240 -8.29 -18.62 -0.21
C PHE A 240 -8.34 -18.66 1.32
N ALA A 241 -9.48 -18.37 1.94
CA ALA A 241 -9.61 -18.22 3.39
C ALA A 241 -10.00 -19.50 4.12
N ARG A 242 -10.25 -20.60 3.38
CA ARG A 242 -10.58 -21.94 3.90
C ARG A 242 -11.71 -21.92 4.94
N THR A 243 -12.72 -21.08 4.69
CA THR A 243 -13.84 -20.86 5.60
C THR A 243 -15.13 -20.59 4.83
N GLU A 244 -16.25 -20.50 5.54
CA GLU A 244 -17.55 -20.17 4.96
C GLU A 244 -17.72 -18.66 4.81
N CYS A 245 -18.49 -18.27 3.80
CA CYS A 245 -18.82 -16.87 3.53
C CYS A 245 -20.16 -16.50 4.17
N ASP A 246 -20.12 -15.67 5.20
CA ASP A 246 -21.32 -15.07 5.78
C ASP A 246 -21.71 -13.82 4.98
N VAL A 247 -22.55 -14.03 3.96
CA VAL A 247 -23.00 -12.94 3.07
C VAL A 247 -23.82 -11.90 3.82
N GLU A 248 -24.65 -12.31 4.79
CA GLU A 248 -25.49 -11.40 5.55
C GLU A 248 -24.64 -10.48 6.44
N ALA A 249 -23.66 -11.05 7.16
CA ALA A 249 -22.75 -10.27 7.98
C ALA A 249 -21.90 -9.28 7.16
N LEU A 250 -21.44 -9.67 5.97
CA LEU A 250 -20.68 -8.78 5.09
C LEU A 250 -21.56 -7.65 4.56
N THR A 251 -22.75 -7.97 4.06
CA THR A 251 -23.64 -6.98 3.43
C THR A 251 -24.26 -6.01 4.45
N ALA A 252 -24.45 -6.44 5.70
CA ALA A 252 -24.96 -5.59 6.77
C ALA A 252 -24.08 -4.36 7.07
N ARG A 253 -22.79 -4.43 6.71
CA ARG A 253 -21.74 -3.42 6.97
C ARG A 253 -21.53 -2.44 5.83
N LEU A 254 -21.96 -2.80 4.62
CA LEU A 254 -21.70 -2.05 3.41
C LEU A 254 -22.36 -0.66 3.48
N GLY A 255 -21.58 0.40 3.22
CA GLY A 255 -22.03 1.79 3.34
C GLY A 255 -22.25 2.29 4.77
N LYS A 256 -21.86 1.50 5.79
CA LYS A 256 -21.93 1.87 7.22
C LYS A 256 -20.53 1.86 7.85
N ASP A 257 -19.82 0.75 7.70
CA ASP A 257 -18.45 0.57 8.18
C ASP A 257 -17.48 0.83 7.02
N TRP A 258 -17.31 2.10 6.64
CA TRP A 258 -16.47 2.48 5.51
C TRP A 258 -15.03 1.99 5.68
N ALA A 259 -14.57 1.14 4.78
CA ALA A 259 -13.24 0.55 4.79
C ALA A 259 -12.15 1.61 4.65
N ILE A 260 -12.39 2.66 3.87
CA ILE A 260 -11.40 3.72 3.67
C ILE A 260 -11.06 4.47 4.97
N LEU A 261 -11.99 4.52 5.94
CA LEU A 261 -11.75 5.14 7.25
C LEU A 261 -10.77 4.33 8.11
N ARG A 262 -10.50 3.06 7.78
CA ARG A 262 -9.50 2.22 8.43
C ARG A 262 -8.08 2.45 7.89
N VAL A 263 -7.93 3.29 6.87
CA VAL A 263 -6.62 3.52 6.24
C VAL A 263 -5.69 4.25 7.20
N THR A 264 -4.51 3.67 7.40
CA THR A 264 -3.41 4.22 8.18
C THR A 264 -2.21 4.54 7.28
N PHE A 265 -1.35 5.44 7.75
CA PHE A 265 -0.16 5.88 7.03
C PHE A 265 1.10 5.65 7.84
N LYS A 266 2.21 5.41 7.15
CA LYS A 266 3.46 5.03 7.77
C LYS A 266 4.40 6.23 7.93
N PRO A 267 4.73 6.64 9.16
CA PRO A 267 5.70 7.70 9.37
C PRO A 267 7.10 7.30 8.91
N PHE A 268 7.50 6.03 8.90
CA PHE A 268 8.84 5.64 8.47
C PHE A 268 8.79 4.70 7.26
N PRO A 269 9.79 4.72 6.36
CA PRO A 269 9.84 3.82 5.22
C PRO A 269 10.29 2.43 5.69
N VAL A 270 9.41 1.70 6.36
CA VAL A 270 9.60 0.34 6.89
C VAL A 270 8.23 -0.37 6.97
N CYS A 271 8.21 -1.68 7.20
CA CYS A 271 6.97 -2.43 7.41
C CYS A 271 6.04 -1.78 8.46
N ALA A 272 4.72 -1.99 8.36
CA ALA A 272 3.75 -1.48 9.33
C ALA A 272 4.06 -1.97 10.76
N PHE A 273 4.49 -3.22 10.90
CA PHE A 273 4.89 -3.80 12.19
C PHE A 273 6.17 -3.20 12.75
N ASN A 274 6.99 -2.52 11.94
CA ASN A 274 8.20 -1.83 12.39
C ASN A 274 7.93 -0.40 12.91
N GLN A 275 6.73 0.16 12.73
CA GLN A 275 6.46 1.57 13.07
C GLN A 275 6.52 1.84 14.58
N THR A 276 5.84 1.02 15.39
CA THR A 276 5.87 1.09 16.85
C THR A 276 7.28 0.86 17.42
N PRO A 277 7.99 -0.24 17.08
CA PRO A 277 9.31 -0.49 17.66
C PRO A 277 10.35 0.55 17.22
N VAL A 278 10.27 1.10 16.00
CA VAL A 278 11.10 2.25 15.59
C VAL A 278 10.81 3.48 16.46
N THR A 279 9.55 3.77 16.76
CA THR A 279 9.17 4.90 17.62
C THR A 279 9.78 4.73 19.02
N ALA A 280 9.67 3.53 19.61
CA ALA A 280 10.28 3.20 20.89
C ALA A 280 11.81 3.33 20.87
N ALA A 281 12.46 2.86 19.80
CA ALA A 281 13.90 2.94 19.64
C ALA A 281 14.42 4.37 19.48
N LEU A 282 13.66 5.27 18.85
CA LEU A 282 14.01 6.70 18.78
C LEU A 282 14.06 7.35 20.17
N GLU A 283 13.09 7.06 21.02
CA GLU A 283 13.09 7.55 22.40
C GLU A 283 14.22 6.94 23.23
N LEU A 284 14.45 5.62 23.09
CA LEU A 284 15.57 4.95 23.75
C LEU A 284 16.92 5.53 23.32
N LYS A 285 17.12 5.84 22.02
CA LYS A 285 18.35 6.48 21.55
C LYS A 285 18.64 7.78 22.28
N GLN A 286 17.62 8.60 22.54
CA GLN A 286 17.76 9.86 23.29
C GLN A 286 18.20 9.59 24.74
N GLN A 287 17.59 8.59 25.39
CA GLN A 287 17.91 8.22 26.77
C GLN A 287 19.29 7.56 26.91
N ILE A 288 19.71 6.75 25.93
CA ILE A 288 21.03 6.12 25.87
C ILE A 288 22.12 7.19 25.76
N ALA A 289 21.84 8.31 25.10
CA ALA A 289 22.72 9.48 25.01
C ALA A 289 24.15 9.14 24.55
N GLY A 290 24.26 8.22 23.58
CA GLY A 290 25.55 7.80 22.99
C GLY A 290 26.34 6.77 23.81
N ARG A 291 25.81 6.28 24.94
CA ARG A 291 26.40 5.15 25.67
C ARG A 291 26.42 3.89 24.81
N LYS A 292 27.47 3.07 24.98
CA LYS A 292 27.65 1.84 24.20
C LYS A 292 26.61 0.79 24.57
N ILE A 293 25.90 0.31 23.57
CA ILE A 293 24.91 -0.76 23.71
C ILE A 293 25.66 -2.09 23.76
N LYS A 294 25.31 -2.96 24.71
CA LYS A 294 25.78 -4.34 24.82
C LYS A 294 24.83 -5.31 24.10
N SER A 295 23.52 -5.22 24.34
CA SER A 295 22.49 -6.07 23.73
C SER A 295 21.12 -5.39 23.75
N VAL A 296 20.21 -5.87 22.90
CA VAL A 296 18.82 -5.38 22.82
C VAL A 296 17.87 -6.58 22.83
N THR A 297 16.81 -6.52 23.64
CA THR A 297 15.70 -7.49 23.60
C THR A 297 14.45 -6.76 23.16
N VAL A 298 13.76 -7.28 22.14
CA VAL A 298 12.50 -6.75 21.60
C VAL A 298 11.40 -7.78 21.83
N MET A 299 10.39 -7.44 22.60
CA MET A 299 9.21 -8.27 22.84
C MET A 299 8.01 -7.71 22.09
N MET A 300 7.37 -8.54 21.27
CA MET A 300 6.25 -8.18 20.38
C MET A 300 5.27 -9.33 20.20
N ASN A 301 4.09 -9.04 19.66
CA ASN A 301 3.06 -10.04 19.40
C ASN A 301 3.51 -11.09 18.36
N PRO A 302 3.23 -12.40 18.53
CA PRO A 302 3.57 -13.44 17.55
C PRO A 302 3.01 -13.21 16.15
N TYR A 303 1.88 -12.52 16.02
CA TYR A 303 1.31 -12.16 14.71
C TYR A 303 2.26 -11.26 13.90
N GLU A 304 3.03 -10.40 14.59
CA GLU A 304 3.94 -9.44 13.97
C GLU A 304 5.33 -10.04 13.81
N THR A 305 5.85 -10.74 14.82
CA THR A 305 7.18 -11.39 14.75
C THR A 305 7.19 -12.58 13.79
N GLY A 306 6.07 -13.28 13.63
CA GLY A 306 5.92 -14.43 12.73
C GLY A 306 5.58 -14.04 11.29
N TYR A 307 5.42 -12.75 10.98
CA TYR A 307 5.22 -12.32 9.59
C TYR A 307 6.52 -12.48 8.79
N ALA A 308 6.40 -12.94 7.53
CA ALA A 308 7.53 -13.26 6.68
C ALA A 308 8.59 -12.14 6.64
N GLY A 309 9.82 -12.47 7.00
CA GLY A 309 10.98 -11.57 6.96
C GLY A 309 11.17 -10.67 8.19
N MET A 310 10.22 -10.61 9.12
CA MET A 310 10.32 -9.70 10.29
C MET A 310 11.41 -10.08 11.28
N ASP A 311 11.75 -11.37 11.36
CA ASP A 311 12.77 -11.94 12.24
C ASP A 311 14.16 -12.05 11.58
N SER A 312 14.30 -11.62 10.32
CA SER A 312 15.57 -11.73 9.59
C SER A 312 16.68 -10.92 10.26
N ALA A 313 17.83 -11.56 10.50
CA ALA A 313 19.03 -10.94 11.06
C ALA A 313 20.14 -10.72 10.01
N GLY A 314 19.81 -10.86 8.72
CA GLY A 314 20.76 -10.74 7.61
C GLY A 314 21.47 -12.06 7.25
N PRO A 315 22.53 -12.01 6.43
CA PRO A 315 23.12 -10.80 5.84
C PRO A 315 22.15 -10.08 4.91
N PHE A 316 22.12 -8.74 4.99
CA PHE A 316 21.23 -7.93 4.14
C PHE A 316 21.91 -7.63 2.82
N THR A 317 21.16 -7.83 1.72
CA THR A 317 21.64 -7.55 0.36
C THR A 317 20.60 -6.81 -0.49
N SER A 318 19.47 -6.43 0.12
CA SER A 318 18.34 -5.84 -0.57
C SER A 318 17.56 -4.88 0.33
N ILE A 319 16.90 -3.90 -0.29
CA ILE A 319 16.01 -2.96 0.42
C ILE A 319 14.86 -3.73 1.09
N SER A 320 14.35 -4.78 0.44
CA SER A 320 13.24 -5.55 1.02
C SER A 320 13.65 -6.32 2.26
N GLY A 321 14.88 -6.84 2.35
CA GLY A 321 15.38 -7.46 3.57
C GLY A 321 15.46 -6.46 4.75
N THR A 322 15.95 -5.24 4.51
CA THR A 322 16.10 -4.23 5.56
C THR A 322 14.76 -3.62 6.01
N LEU A 323 13.86 -3.30 5.07
CA LEU A 323 12.53 -2.72 5.36
C LEU A 323 11.65 -3.62 6.22
N MET A 324 11.82 -4.95 6.06
CA MET A 324 11.01 -5.96 6.73
C MET A 324 11.61 -6.37 8.08
N SER A 325 12.92 -6.39 8.25
CA SER A 325 13.58 -6.87 9.48
C SER A 325 13.37 -5.94 10.70
N ILE A 326 12.75 -6.47 11.77
CA ILE A 326 12.70 -5.81 13.09
C ILE A 326 14.13 -5.58 13.62
N PRO A 327 15.02 -6.60 13.66
CA PRO A 327 16.39 -6.40 14.13
C PRO A 327 17.12 -5.26 13.42
N PHE A 328 17.07 -5.21 12.09
CA PHE A 328 17.73 -4.16 11.31
C PHE A 328 17.12 -2.79 11.58
N CYS A 329 15.79 -2.67 11.56
CA CYS A 329 15.12 -1.40 11.79
C CYS A 329 15.43 -0.83 13.19
N ILE A 330 15.48 -1.68 14.22
CA ILE A 330 15.84 -1.28 15.58
C ILE A 330 17.32 -0.90 15.68
N ALA A 331 18.22 -1.72 15.14
CA ALA A 331 19.64 -1.45 15.16
C ALA A 331 19.97 -0.14 14.42
N ALA A 332 19.45 0.02 13.19
CA ALA A 332 19.61 1.23 12.39
C ALA A 332 19.08 2.46 13.13
N THR A 333 17.94 2.33 13.80
CA THR A 333 17.35 3.43 14.57
C THR A 333 18.22 3.83 15.76
N LEU A 334 18.67 2.86 16.58
CA LEU A 334 19.51 3.12 17.75
C LEU A 334 20.87 3.70 17.35
N GLU A 335 21.45 3.23 16.24
CA GLU A 335 22.75 3.65 15.74
C GLU A 335 22.70 5.01 15.02
N ARG A 336 21.73 5.22 14.13
CA ARG A 336 21.71 6.34 13.17
C ARG A 336 20.55 7.31 13.35
N GLY A 337 19.55 6.99 14.17
CA GLY A 337 18.38 7.84 14.42
C GLY A 337 17.22 7.55 13.48
N THR A 338 16.50 8.58 13.04
CA THR A 338 15.27 8.42 12.26
C THR A 338 15.49 7.63 10.96
N PRO A 339 14.77 6.51 10.73
CA PRO A 339 14.88 5.76 9.50
C PRO A 339 14.56 6.59 8.26
N THR A 340 15.38 6.42 7.23
CA THR A 340 15.23 7.01 5.90
C THR A 340 15.45 5.92 4.86
N MET A 341 15.01 6.10 3.61
CA MET A 341 15.30 5.12 2.56
C MET A 341 16.80 4.96 2.33
N ARG A 342 17.59 6.03 2.50
CA ARG A 342 19.05 5.93 2.43
C ARG A 342 19.59 4.91 3.43
N MET A 343 19.11 4.92 4.68
CA MET A 343 19.50 3.91 5.66
C MET A 343 19.05 2.50 5.25
N MET A 344 17.86 2.37 4.67
CA MET A 344 17.33 1.08 4.21
C MET A 344 18.09 0.53 2.99
N THR A 345 18.82 1.38 2.26
CA THR A 345 19.69 0.97 1.13
C THR A 345 21.15 0.73 1.53
N THR A 346 21.57 1.14 2.74
CA THR A 346 22.95 0.93 3.21
C THR A 346 23.05 -0.40 3.94
N TYR A 347 23.20 -1.48 3.17
CA TYR A 347 23.19 -2.84 3.71
C TYR A 347 24.45 -3.22 4.51
N ASP A 348 25.55 -2.53 4.27
CA ASP A 348 26.89 -2.84 4.76
C ASP A 348 27.35 -1.92 5.90
N ASP A 349 26.45 -1.17 6.55
CA ASP A 349 26.80 -0.37 7.72
C ASP A 349 27.26 -1.30 8.87
N ALA A 350 28.57 -1.31 9.12
CA ALA A 350 29.20 -2.19 10.09
C ALA A 350 28.68 -1.98 11.52
N GLY A 351 28.33 -0.75 11.91
CA GLY A 351 27.80 -0.46 13.25
C GLY A 351 26.38 -1.00 13.41
N VAL A 352 25.55 -0.82 12.38
CA VAL A 352 24.19 -1.38 12.36
C VAL A 352 24.24 -2.90 12.40
N ASN A 353 25.00 -3.53 11.50
CA ASN A 353 25.09 -4.98 11.40
C ASN A 353 25.67 -5.62 12.68
N ALA A 354 26.69 -5.01 13.30
CA ALA A 354 27.21 -5.47 14.58
C ALA A 354 26.19 -5.37 15.72
N LEU A 355 25.24 -4.43 15.66
CA LEU A 355 24.14 -4.36 16.64
C LEU A 355 23.02 -5.35 16.31
N VAL A 356 22.70 -5.59 15.04
CA VAL A 356 21.71 -6.60 14.62
C VAL A 356 22.00 -7.97 15.23
N GLU A 357 23.27 -8.41 15.22
CA GLU A 357 23.70 -9.69 15.82
C GLU A 357 23.42 -9.79 17.33
N ARG A 358 23.13 -8.66 17.99
CA ARG A 358 22.89 -8.53 19.42
C ARG A 358 21.46 -8.10 19.74
N VAL A 359 20.57 -8.11 18.74
CA VAL A 359 19.13 -7.94 18.92
C VAL A 359 18.48 -9.33 19.03
N THR A 360 17.82 -9.58 20.16
CA THR A 360 16.99 -10.76 20.38
C THR A 360 15.52 -10.38 20.24
N LEU A 361 14.83 -10.98 19.26
CA LEU A 361 13.38 -10.86 19.11
C LEU A 361 12.67 -11.96 19.90
N VAL A 362 11.67 -11.58 20.69
CA VAL A 362 10.89 -12.48 21.56
C VAL A 362 9.41 -12.31 21.23
N SER A 363 8.75 -13.41 20.89
CA SER A 363 7.31 -13.46 20.67
C SER A 363 6.58 -13.64 22.00
N ASP A 364 5.65 -12.73 22.30
CA ASP A 364 4.88 -12.74 23.55
C ASP A 364 3.41 -12.39 23.27
N GLU A 365 2.50 -13.35 23.51
CA GLU A 365 1.05 -13.16 23.31
C GLU A 365 0.44 -12.13 24.28
N ALA A 366 1.10 -11.84 25.41
CA ALA A 366 0.66 -10.82 26.35
C ALA A 366 0.93 -9.40 25.83
N VAL A 367 1.80 -9.23 24.82
CA VAL A 367 2.02 -7.96 24.13
C VAL A 367 0.95 -7.81 23.04
N PRO A 368 0.07 -6.77 23.10
CA PRO A 368 -0.90 -6.53 22.05
C PRO A 368 -0.22 -6.20 20.70
N THR A 369 -0.92 -6.44 19.59
CA THR A 369 -0.48 -5.95 18.27
C THR A 369 -0.32 -4.44 18.27
N LEU A 370 0.60 -3.90 17.47
CA LEU A 370 1.00 -2.47 17.47
C LEU A 370 1.65 -1.99 18.77
N CYS A 371 2.03 -2.89 19.68
CA CYS A 371 2.76 -2.59 20.90
C CYS A 371 4.10 -3.33 20.92
N CYS A 372 5.06 -2.81 21.68
CA CYS A 372 6.33 -3.50 21.89
C CYS A 372 6.94 -3.14 23.25
N ARG A 373 7.79 -4.03 23.78
CA ARG A 373 8.72 -3.70 24.86
C ARG A 373 10.15 -3.90 24.39
N ILE A 374 10.96 -2.87 24.51
CA ILE A 374 12.38 -2.91 24.15
C ILE A 374 13.20 -2.70 25.41
N ALA A 375 14.12 -3.62 25.69
CA ALA A 375 15.12 -3.50 26.75
C ALA A 375 16.51 -3.41 26.14
N VAL A 376 17.25 -2.37 26.49
CA VAL A 376 18.63 -2.13 26.02
C VAL A 376 19.56 -2.27 27.21
N THR A 377 20.45 -3.26 27.17
CA THR A 377 21.55 -3.40 28.12
C THR A 377 22.77 -2.65 27.59
N LEU A 378 23.38 -1.80 28.41
CA LEU A 378 24.58 -1.04 28.08
C LEU A 378 25.85 -1.76 28.55
N GLU A 379 27.01 -1.38 28.01
CA GLU A 379 28.30 -1.95 28.42
C GLU A 379 28.66 -1.63 29.89
N ASP A 380 28.14 -0.53 30.43
CA ASP A 380 28.29 -0.15 31.85
C ASP A 380 27.38 -0.95 32.81
N GLY A 381 26.56 -1.86 32.27
CA GLY A 381 25.65 -2.72 33.02
C GLY A 381 24.26 -2.11 33.26
N ALA A 382 24.02 -0.84 32.91
CA ALA A 382 22.70 -0.26 33.01
C ALA A 382 21.72 -0.91 32.01
N VAL A 383 20.45 -1.00 32.40
CA VAL A 383 19.36 -1.45 31.53
C VAL A 383 18.35 -0.32 31.41
N ILE A 384 18.02 0.04 30.18
CA ILE A 384 17.00 1.04 29.86
C ILE A 384 15.88 0.32 29.11
N GLU A 385 14.66 0.49 29.59
CA GLU A 385 13.50 -0.18 29.00
C GLU A 385 12.46 0.83 28.55
N ARG A 386 11.77 0.48 27.47
CA ARG A 386 10.60 1.21 26.96
C ARG A 386 9.51 0.23 26.57
N TYR A 387 8.32 0.41 27.13
CA TYR A 387 7.09 -0.15 26.58
C TYR A 387 6.42 0.92 25.72
N GLU A 388 6.13 0.66 24.46
CA GLU A 388 5.42 1.56 23.56
C GLU A 388 4.10 0.91 23.15
N SER A 389 3.03 1.71 23.18
CA SER A 389 1.67 1.28 22.86
C SER A 389 1.10 2.23 21.81
N LYS A 390 0.76 1.68 20.64
CA LYS A 390 0.09 2.40 19.57
C LYS A 390 -1.23 1.72 19.22
N THR A 391 -2.14 2.47 18.62
CA THR A 391 -3.35 1.96 17.97
C THR A 391 -3.34 2.38 16.50
N THR A 392 -4.33 1.94 15.74
CA THR A 392 -4.53 2.45 14.37
C THR A 392 -4.76 3.96 14.34
N ASP A 393 -5.29 4.54 15.42
CA ASP A 393 -5.61 5.97 15.49
C ASP A 393 -4.33 6.83 15.49
N ASP A 394 -3.23 6.33 16.08
CA ASP A 394 -1.92 6.98 16.02
C ASP A 394 -1.37 7.11 14.58
N PHE A 395 -1.91 6.33 13.64
CA PHE A 395 -1.53 6.31 12.23
C PHE A 395 -2.66 6.78 11.31
N ALA A 396 -3.80 7.21 11.87
CA ALA A 396 -4.95 7.72 11.13
C ALA A 396 -4.79 9.21 10.87
N TYR A 397 -3.96 9.57 9.89
CA TYR A 397 -3.62 10.97 9.65
C TYR A 397 -4.76 11.76 9.01
N ASP A 398 -4.86 13.01 9.46
CA ASP A 398 -5.61 14.08 8.82
C ASP A 398 -4.79 14.73 7.70
N ARG A 399 -5.38 15.73 7.05
CA ARG A 399 -4.73 16.50 5.98
C ARG A 399 -3.41 17.12 6.40
N ALA A 400 -3.35 17.74 7.56
CA ALA A 400 -2.17 18.50 7.99
C ALA A 400 -0.98 17.57 8.28
N THR A 401 -1.27 16.47 8.97
CA THR A 401 -0.27 15.46 9.32
C THR A 401 0.26 14.74 8.07
N ASP A 402 -0.62 14.37 7.13
CA ASP A 402 -0.21 13.75 5.88
C ASP A 402 0.58 14.71 4.97
N SER A 403 0.16 15.97 4.86
CA SER A 403 0.93 17.00 4.13
C SER A 403 2.34 17.16 4.69
N ALA A 404 2.49 17.18 6.02
CA ALA A 404 3.81 17.23 6.65
C ALA A 404 4.65 15.98 6.33
N LEU A 405 4.03 14.80 6.35
CA LEU A 405 4.69 13.53 5.99
C LEU A 405 5.25 13.57 4.56
N ILE A 406 4.41 13.85 3.56
CA ILE A 406 4.83 13.80 2.16
C ILE A 406 5.88 14.88 1.83
N ARG A 407 5.84 16.04 2.50
CA ARG A 407 6.85 17.09 2.33
C ARG A 407 8.19 16.70 2.92
N ARG A 408 8.20 15.99 4.06
CA ARG A 408 9.43 15.41 4.60
C ARG A 408 10.00 14.35 3.67
N VAL A 409 9.15 13.51 3.07
CA VAL A 409 9.57 12.55 2.02
C VAL A 409 10.16 13.28 0.81
N GLY A 410 9.53 14.38 0.38
CA GLY A 410 10.06 15.25 -0.68
C GLY A 410 11.44 15.82 -0.37
N ALA A 411 11.64 16.30 0.85
CA ALA A 411 12.94 16.80 1.32
C ALA A 411 14.01 15.69 1.38
N GLU A 412 13.63 14.46 1.69
CA GLU A 412 14.54 13.29 1.66
C GLU A 412 14.98 12.92 0.23
N THR A 413 14.21 13.32 -0.78
CA THR A 413 14.34 12.83 -2.17
C THR A 413 14.55 13.96 -3.19
N ASP A 414 14.95 15.14 -2.69
CA ASP A 414 15.28 16.35 -3.46
C ASP A 414 14.16 16.82 -4.39
N ILE A 415 12.90 16.62 -3.99
CA ILE A 415 11.72 17.07 -4.73
C ILE A 415 11.37 18.49 -4.31
N PRO A 416 11.25 19.46 -5.24
CA PRO A 416 10.91 20.84 -4.90
C PRO A 416 9.54 20.94 -4.18
N PRO A 417 9.42 21.74 -3.10
CA PRO A 417 8.15 21.93 -2.38
C PRO A 417 6.97 22.34 -3.26
N ALA A 418 7.23 23.11 -4.33
CA ALA A 418 6.22 23.55 -5.30
C ALA A 418 5.52 22.40 -6.03
N VAL A 419 6.15 21.22 -6.14
CA VAL A 419 5.51 20.02 -6.70
C VAL A 419 4.41 19.51 -5.76
N TYR A 420 4.67 19.51 -4.44
CA TYR A 420 3.68 19.14 -3.44
C TYR A 420 2.59 20.20 -3.28
N ASP A 421 2.91 21.49 -3.42
CA ASP A 421 1.90 22.56 -3.43
C ASP A 421 0.90 22.36 -4.57
N ARG A 422 1.38 22.03 -5.78
CA ARG A 422 0.54 21.73 -6.93
C ARG A 422 -0.29 20.46 -6.71
N LEU A 423 0.31 19.42 -6.15
CA LEU A 423 -0.39 18.18 -5.84
C LEU A 423 -1.52 18.40 -4.83
N GLU A 424 -1.26 19.16 -3.76
CA GLU A 424 -2.29 19.52 -2.79
C GLU A 424 -3.41 20.33 -3.44
N ALA A 425 -3.08 21.34 -4.25
CA ALA A 425 -4.09 22.13 -4.95
C ALA A 425 -4.98 21.26 -5.85
N PHE A 426 -4.41 20.27 -6.54
CA PHE A 426 -5.17 19.30 -7.33
C PHE A 426 -6.12 18.47 -6.44
N VAL A 427 -5.61 17.82 -5.39
CA VAL A 427 -6.40 16.92 -4.54
C VAL A 427 -7.55 17.65 -3.85
N TRP A 428 -7.26 18.84 -3.31
CA TRP A 428 -8.27 19.64 -2.60
C TRP A 428 -9.20 20.41 -3.54
N GLY A 429 -8.85 20.53 -4.82
CA GLY A 429 -9.71 21.05 -5.88
C GLY A 429 -10.74 20.05 -6.42
N LEU A 430 -10.61 18.75 -6.10
CA LEU A 430 -11.56 17.73 -6.57
C LEU A 430 -12.97 17.96 -6.02
N PRO A 431 -14.03 17.77 -6.85
CA PRO A 431 -14.01 17.05 -8.14
C PRO A 431 -13.68 17.91 -9.37
N GLN A 432 -13.34 19.18 -9.22
CA GLN A 432 -12.88 20.02 -10.33
C GLN A 432 -11.41 19.75 -10.66
N GLY A 433 -10.97 20.12 -11.86
CA GLY A 433 -9.58 20.10 -12.27
C GLY A 433 -9.28 19.16 -13.43
N ASP A 434 -7.99 18.87 -13.59
CA ASP A 434 -7.41 18.12 -14.71
C ASP A 434 -6.38 17.11 -14.16
N ILE A 435 -6.50 15.84 -14.55
CA ILE A 435 -5.51 14.81 -14.18
C ILE A 435 -4.10 15.17 -14.69
N GLY A 436 -4.02 15.99 -15.74
CA GLY A 436 -2.78 16.53 -16.26
C GLY A 436 -1.97 17.33 -15.23
N GLU A 437 -2.57 17.87 -14.18
CA GLU A 437 -1.81 18.49 -13.08
C GLU A 437 -0.96 17.47 -12.33
N VAL A 438 -1.49 16.27 -12.08
CA VAL A 438 -0.74 15.16 -11.48
C VAL A 438 0.39 14.75 -12.43
N LEU A 439 0.10 14.60 -13.72
CA LEU A 439 1.12 14.23 -14.72
C LEU A 439 2.26 15.27 -14.76
N ARG A 440 1.93 16.56 -14.66
CA ARG A 440 2.92 17.66 -14.57
C ARG A 440 3.77 17.57 -13.30
N CYS A 441 3.20 17.16 -12.16
CA CYS A 441 3.99 16.92 -10.94
C CYS A 441 5.04 15.83 -11.17
N PHE A 442 4.66 14.69 -11.77
CA PHE A 442 5.62 13.62 -12.06
C PHE A 442 6.62 13.99 -13.17
N ALA A 443 6.24 14.83 -14.13
CA ALA A 443 7.15 15.33 -15.16
C ALA A 443 8.18 16.34 -14.62
N ALA A 444 7.95 16.91 -13.43
CA ALA A 444 8.86 17.83 -12.76
C ALA A 444 9.88 17.14 -11.84
N LEU A 445 9.88 15.79 -11.79
CA LEU A 445 10.82 15.03 -10.98
C LEU A 445 12.28 15.25 -11.45
N PRO A 446 13.25 15.32 -10.51
CA PRO A 446 14.65 15.55 -10.84
C PRO A 446 15.22 14.36 -11.63
N GLY A 447 16.21 14.64 -12.49
CA GLY A 447 16.88 13.58 -13.26
C GLY A 447 16.08 13.02 -14.45
N LEU A 448 14.83 13.42 -14.64
CA LEU A 448 14.12 13.17 -15.89
C LEU A 448 14.83 13.89 -17.03
N ARG A 449 15.35 13.13 -18.01
CA ARG A 449 15.79 13.72 -19.27
C ARG A 449 14.58 14.42 -19.87
N LYS A 450 14.61 15.75 -19.99
CA LYS A 450 13.64 16.47 -20.80
C LYS A 450 13.69 15.84 -22.19
N ALA A 451 12.57 15.31 -22.67
CA ALA A 451 12.47 14.85 -24.05
C ALA A 451 12.94 16.01 -24.94
N ALA A 452 13.96 15.73 -25.76
CA ALA A 452 14.54 16.70 -26.69
C ALA A 452 13.58 17.01 -27.83
#